data_AF-F3G153-F1
#
_entry.id   AF-F3G153-F1
#
_cell.length_a   1.000
_cell.length_b   1.000
_cell.length_c   1.000
_cell.angle_alpha   90.00
_cell.angle_beta   90.00
_cell.angle_gamma   90.00
#
_symmetry.space_group_name_H-M   'P 1'
#
loop_
_entity.id
_entity.type
_entity.pdbx_description
1 polymer ?
#
loop_
_entity_poly.entity_id
_entity_poly.type
_entity_poly.pdbx_seq_one_letter_code
_entity_poly.pdbx_strand_id
1 'polypeptide(L)' 'VSRSPQECYALLCDAGVTVLNQTPSAFRQLIAA' A
#
# COMPACT_ATOMS: atom_id res chain seq x y z
N VAL A 1 6.03 9.49 -3.58
CA VAL A 1 5.11 8.33 -3.64
C VAL A 1 5.93 7.13 -4.09
N SER A 2 5.78 5.98 -3.41
CA SER A 2 6.50 4.73 -3.71
C SER A 2 6.41 4.43 -5.21
N ARG A 3 7.52 4.06 -5.85
CA ARG A 3 7.65 4.07 -7.32
C ARG A 3 6.87 2.95 -8.01
N SER A 4 6.30 2.01 -7.27
CA SER A 4 5.18 1.20 -7.72
C SER A 4 4.23 0.87 -6.56
N PRO A 5 2.90 0.94 -6.78
CA PRO A 5 1.92 0.47 -5.80
C PRO A 5 2.11 -1.01 -5.44
N GLN A 6 2.58 -1.82 -6.38
CA GLN A 6 2.84 -3.25 -6.20
C GLN A 6 3.98 -3.53 -5.22
N GLU A 7 5.08 -2.78 -5.28
CA GLU A 7 6.15 -2.89 -4.27
C GLU A 7 5.66 -2.47 -2.88
N CYS A 8 4.80 -1.45 -2.82
CA CYS A 8 4.20 -1.04 -1.55
C CYS A 8 3.31 -2.15 -0.97
N TYR A 9 2.51 -2.82 -1.80
CA TYR A 9 1.70 -3.96 -1.38
C TYR A 9 2.56 -5.12 -0.87
N ALA A 10 3.60 -5.50 -1.61
CA ALA A 10 4.53 -6.54 -1.21
C ALA A 10 5.19 -6.25 0.16
N LEU A 11 5.60 -5.00 0.39
CA LEU A 11 6.17 -4.57 1.66
C LEU A 11 5.16 -4.63 2.82
N LEU A 12 3.89 -4.29 2.58
CA LEU A 12 2.84 -4.39 3.60
C LEU A 12 2.58 -5.84 4.01
N CYS A 13 2.60 -6.76 3.04
CA CYS A 13 2.46 -8.19 3.29
C CYS A 13 3.64 -8.75 4.09
N ASP A 14 4.87 -8.43 3.67
CA ASP A 14 6.10 -8.87 4.35
C ASP A 14 6.16 -8.36 5.80
N ALA A 15 5.78 -7.09 6.02
CA ALA A 15 5.74 -6.49 7.35
C ALA A 15 4.54 -6.94 8.21
N GLY A 16 3.62 -7.75 7.68
CA GLY A 16 2.46 -8.24 8.43
C GLY A 16 1.53 -7.12 8.91
N VAL A 17 1.39 -6.04 8.14
CA VAL A 17 0.60 -4.87 8.55
C VAL A 17 -0.88 -5.23 8.64
N THR A 18 -1.45 -5.12 9.83
CA THR A 18 -2.88 -5.36 10.08
C THR A 18 -3.70 -4.06 10.15
N VAL A 19 -3.04 -2.92 10.33
CA VAL A 19 -3.68 -1.59 10.34
C VAL A 19 -2.85 -0.63 9.48
N LEU A 20 -3.49 -0.09 8.43
CA LEU A 20 -2.88 0.88 7.51
C LEU A 20 -3.67 2.20 7.56
N ASN A 21 -3.01 3.29 7.96
CA ASN A 21 -3.62 4.62 8.03
C ASN A 21 -3.08 5.52 6.91
N GLN A 22 -3.83 5.64 5.82
CA GLN A 22 -3.44 6.36 4.60
C GLN A 22 -4.52 7.35 4.18
N THR A 23 -4.15 8.37 3.40
CA THR A 23 -5.12 9.29 2.79
C THR A 23 -5.92 8.58 1.70
N PRO A 24 -7.16 9.03 1.39
CA PRO A 24 -7.99 8.39 0.38
C PRO A 24 -7.33 8.26 -1.00
N SER A 25 -6.49 9.22 -1.40
CA SER A 25 -5.78 9.20 -2.68
C SER A 25 -4.69 8.12 -2.75
N ALA A 26 -3.97 7.88 -1.65
CA ALA A 26 -2.96 6.82 -1.56
C ALA A 26 -3.60 5.43 -1.47
N PHE A 27 -4.71 5.30 -0.75
CA PHE A 27 -5.45 4.03 -0.65
C PHE A 27 -5.94 3.53 -2.03
N ARG A 28 -6.46 4.43 -2.88
CA ARG A 28 -6.90 4.05 -4.24
C ARG A 28 -5.79 3.45 -5.10
N GLN A 29 -4.54 3.87 -4.90
CA GLN A 29 -3.40 3.30 -5.62
C GLN A 29 -3.12 1.85 -5.20
N LEU A 30 -3.43 1.48 -3.95
CA LEU A 30 -3.29 0.12 -3.43
C LEU A 30 -4.44 -0.82 -3.81
N ILE A 31 -5.65 -0.32 -4.09
CA ILE A 31 -6.80 -1.17 -4.50
C ILE A 31 -6.60 -1.79 -5.88
N ALA A 32 -5.95 -1.06 -6.79
CA ALA A 32 -5.71 -1.49 -8.17
C ALA A 32 -4.35 -2.17 -8.37
N ALA A 33 -3.57 -2.33 -7.30
CA ALA A 33 -2.26 -2.96 -7.29
C ALA A 33 -2.38 -4.48 -7.21
#